data_AF-A0A938CR53-F1
#
_entry.id   AF-A0A938CR53-F1
#
_cell.length_a   1.000
_cell.length_b   1.000
_cell.length_c   1.000
_cell.angle_alpha   90.00
_cell.angle_beta   90.00
_cell.angle_gamma   90.00
#
_symmetry.space_group_name_H-M   'P 1'
#
loop_
_entity.id
_entity.type
_entity.pdbx_description
1 polymer ?
#
loop_
_entity_poly.entity_id
_entity_poly.type
_entity_poly.pdbx_seq_one_letter_code
_entity_poly.pdbx_strand_id
1 'polypeptide(L)' 'AVIFAGPAERIELSHKAESRDIFARGAVKAALWAQDKKPGLYTMTDVLGLA' A
#
# COMPACT_ATOMS: atom_id res chain seq x y z
N ALA A 1 -12.85 -5.51 3.70
CA ALA A 1 -13.01 -5.72 2.25
C ALA A 1 -13.80 -4.55 1.68
N VAL A 2 -13.61 -4.24 0.41
CA VAL A 2 -14.43 -3.28 -0.36
C VAL A 2 -15.18 -4.10 -1.40
N ILE A 3 -16.49 -3.89 -1.47
CA ILE A 3 -17.38 -4.65 -2.36
C ILE A 3 -18.06 -3.67 -3.31
N PHE A 4 -17.97 -3.95 -4.60
CA PHE A 4 -18.75 -3.32 -5.66
C PHE A 4 -19.76 -4.37 -6.16
N ALA A 5 -21.06 -4.11 -6.03
CA ALA A 5 -22.11 -5.05 -6.41
C ALA A 5 -23.07 -4.43 -7.43
N GLY A 6 -23.25 -5.13 -8.55
CA GLY A 6 -24.24 -4.83 -9.57
C GLY A 6 -25.41 -5.84 -9.53
N PRO A 7 -26.42 -5.67 -10.40
CA PRO A 7 -27.63 -6.51 -10.39
C PRO A 7 -27.37 -8.01 -10.58
N ALA A 8 -26.28 -8.40 -11.24
CA ALA A 8 -25.92 -9.79 -11.51
C ALA A 8 -24.43 -10.09 -11.28
N GLU A 9 -23.68 -9.17 -10.66
CA GLU A 9 -22.24 -9.34 -10.46
C GLU A 9 -21.74 -8.69 -9.18
N ARG A 10 -20.57 -9.17 -8.71
CA ARG A 10 -19.89 -8.61 -7.55
C ARG A 10 -18.38 -8.70 -7.73
N ILE A 11 -17.71 -7.57 -7.50
CA ILE A 11 -16.26 -7.48 -7.38
C ILE A 11 -15.93 -7.21 -5.91
N GLU A 12 -15.05 -8.05 -5.33
CA GLU A 12 -14.57 -7.88 -3.97
C GLU A 12 -13.06 -7.69 -3.94
N LEU A 13 -12.62 -6.63 -3.26
CA LEU A 13 -11.22 -6.35 -2.98
C LEU A 13 -10.97 -6.54 -1.48
N SER A 14 -10.11 -7.49 -1.12
CA SER A 14 -9.78 -7.77 0.28
C SER A 14 -8.26 -7.90 0.47
N HIS A 15 -7.80 -7.49 1.65
CA HIS A 15 -6.43 -7.70 2.10
C HIS A 15 -6.49 -8.27 3.52
N LYS A 16 -5.69 -9.30 3.79
CA LYS A 16 -5.61 -9.98 5.08
C LYS A 16 -4.17 -9.96 5.54
N ALA A 17 -3.94 -9.42 6.74
CA ALA A 17 -2.61 -9.38 7.36
C ALA A 17 -2.55 -10.42 8.48
N GLU A 18 -1.64 -11.40 8.35
CA GLU A 18 -1.46 -12.47 9.34
C GLU A 18 -0.43 -12.11 10.42
N SER A 19 0.53 -11.24 10.08
CA SER A 19 1.57 -10.74 10.99
C SER A 19 1.80 -9.25 10.73
N ARG A 20 2.27 -8.53 11.76
CA ARG A 20 2.69 -7.13 11.65
C ARG A 20 3.99 -6.94 10.87
N ASP A 21 4.72 -8.02 10.58
CA ASP A 21 5.98 -7.96 9.84
C ASP A 21 5.81 -7.39 8.43
N ILE A 22 4.63 -7.51 7.82
CA ILE A 22 4.37 -6.88 6.52
C ILE A 22 4.49 -5.35 6.58
N PHE A 23 4.10 -4.73 7.69
CA PHE A 23 4.20 -3.28 7.88
C PHE A 23 5.64 -2.87 8.15
N ALA A 24 6.37 -3.64 8.95
CA ALA A 24 7.80 -3.41 9.20
C ALA A 24 8.62 -3.50 7.90
N ARG A 25 8.35 -4.50 7.06
CA ARG A 25 8.95 -4.62 5.72
C ARG A 25 8.63 -3.40 4.85
N GLY A 26 7.39 -2.91 4.88
CA GLY A 26 7.00 -1.68 4.19
C GLY A 26 7.77 -0.44 4.67
N ALA A 27 7.93 -0.28 5.98
CA ALA A 27 8.69 0.82 6.58
C ALA A 27 10.18 0.77 6.21
N VAL A 28 10.81 -0.40 6.26
CA VAL A 28 12.22 -0.57 5.83
C VAL A 28 12.37 -0.25 4.34
N LYS A 29 11.42 -0.70 3.50
CA LYS A 29 11.41 -0.36 2.07
C LYS A 29 11.29 1.15 1.85
N ALA A 30 10.40 1.83 2.59
CA ALA A 30 10.26 3.28 2.51
C ALA A 30 11.53 4.02 2.95
N ALA A 31 12.20 3.56 4.01
CA ALA A 31 13.45 4.14 4.48
C ALA A 31 14.57 4.03 3.43
N LEU A 32 14.73 2.87 2.79
CA LEU A 32 15.70 2.67 1.71
C LEU A 32 15.36 3.52 0.48
N TRP A 33 14.08 3.60 0.11
CA TRP A 33 13.63 4.44 -1.01
C TRP A 33 13.87 5.94 -0.76
N ALA A 34 13.73 6.39 0.49
CA ALA A 34 13.85 7.80 0.86
C ALA A 34 15.30 8.33 0.84
N GLN A 35 16.31 7.45 0.82
CA GLN A 35 17.72 7.82 0.89
C GLN A 35 18.14 8.87 -0.15
N ASP A 36 17.61 8.78 -1.37
CA ASP A 36 17.97 9.65 -2.49
C ASP A 36 16.85 10.65 -2.86
N LYS A 37 15.94 10.94 -1.93
CA LYS A 37 14.81 11.85 -2.18
C LYS A 37 15.10 13.25 -1.65
N LYS A 38 14.58 14.25 -2.37
CA LYS A 38 14.60 15.64 -1.91
C LYS A 38 13.75 15.77 -0.63
N PRO A 39 13.99 16.76 0.23
CA PRO A 39 13.11 17.03 1.36
C PRO A 39 11.66 17.24 0.90
N GLY A 40 10.72 16.57 1.58
CA GLY A 40 9.30 16.60 1.25
C GLY A 40 8.50 15.64 2.11
N LEU A 41 7.18 15.77 2.07
CA LEU A 41 6.26 14.81 2.69
C LEU A 41 5.82 13.80 1.64
N TYR A 42 6.21 12.53 1.84
CA TYR A 42 5.90 11.43 0.94
C TYR A 42 4.97 10.41 1.59
N THR A 43 4.32 9.62 0.76
CA THR A 43 3.39 8.55 1.15
C THR A 43 3.87 7.22 0.58
N MET A 44 3.20 6.11 0.97
CA MET A 44 3.50 4.81 0.37
C MET A 44 3.12 4.74 -1.12
N THR A 45 2.23 5.61 -1.60
CA THR A 45 1.90 5.74 -3.03
C THR A 45 3.15 6.15 -3.83
N ASP A 46 3.93 7.10 -3.31
CA ASP A 46 5.21 7.53 -3.89
C ASP A 46 6.26 6.41 -3.85
N VAL A 47 6.35 5.71 -2.71
CA VAL A 47 7.29 4.58 -2.51
C VAL A 47 6.99 3.42 -3.47
N LEU A 48 5.71 3.18 -3.76
CA LEU A 48 5.25 2.09 -4.61
C LEU A 48 5.13 2.48 -6.09
N GLY A 49 5.25 3.77 -6.42
CA GLY A 49 5.10 4.26 -7.79
C GLY A 49 3.68 4.10 -8.33
N LEU A 50 2.69 4.21 -7.46
CA LEU A 50 1.27 4.14 -7.82
C LEU A 50 0.74 5.57 -8.00
N ALA A 51 -0.16 5.79 -8.96
CA ALA A 51 -0.80 7.07 -9.22
C ALA A 51 -2.30 6.98 -8.91
#